data_AF-A0A317XGB5-F1
#
_entry.id   AF-A0A317XGB5-F1
#
_cell.length_a   1.000
_cell.length_b   1.000
_cell.length_c   1.000
_cell.angle_alpha   90.00
_cell.angle_beta   90.00
_cell.angle_gamma   90.00
#
_symmetry.space_group_name_H-M   'P 1'
#
loop_
_entity.id
_entity.type
_entity.pdbx_description
1 polymer ?
#
loop_
_entity_poly.entity_id
_entity_poly.type
_entity_poly.pdbx_seq_one_letter_code
_entity_poly.pdbx_strand_id
1 'polypeptide(L)'
;MSLLRTAVVGASRSAMALRTPAAMTSSVRQFSSSRLSMAQQSEKDPQLGDYPDLPFVSNQTRKYSPKWWDPQEKRNFGETPHEQDDVLSVWAPDVHAVPAASALRQFLVAIGVVVLFGSTVYYATPERPALPRTYPRDGLGSELGGAQVAAAKEGSFSAEQDEEEEDDE
;
A
#
# COMPACT_ATOMS: atom_id res chain seq x y z
N MET A 1 -78.66 56.29 18.89
CA MET A 1 -79.30 55.03 19.32
C MET A 1 -78.18 54.01 19.46
N SER A 2 -77.68 53.77 20.68
CA SER A 2 -77.92 52.53 21.45
C SER A 2 -77.76 51.28 20.56
N LEU A 3 -76.79 50.40 20.79
CA LEU A 3 -76.83 49.46 21.91
C LEU A 3 -75.42 48.94 22.26
N LEU A 4 -75.04 49.11 23.53
CA LEU A 4 -74.11 48.25 24.27
C LEU A 4 -74.80 46.91 24.54
N ARG A 5 -74.13 45.77 24.35
CA ARG A 5 -74.29 44.57 25.20
C ARG A 5 -73.01 43.74 25.25
N THR A 6 -72.39 43.74 26.43
CA THR A 6 -71.43 42.77 26.94
C THR A 6 -72.15 41.45 27.28
N ALA A 7 -71.45 40.31 27.11
CA ALA A 7 -71.73 39.08 27.84
C ALA A 7 -70.47 38.22 27.95
N VAL A 8 -70.26 37.69 29.15
CA VAL A 8 -69.13 36.90 29.66
C VAL A 8 -69.63 35.48 29.95
N VAL A 9 -68.68 34.54 30.10
CA VAL A 9 -68.75 33.19 30.73
C VAL A 9 -68.76 32.01 29.77
N GLY A 10 -67.80 31.10 29.99
CA GLY A 10 -67.90 29.71 29.55
C GLY A 10 -66.61 28.89 29.54
N ALA A 11 -65.72 29.01 30.54
CA ALA A 11 -64.53 28.16 30.62
C ALA A 11 -64.87 26.81 31.28
N SER A 12 -65.21 25.80 30.46
CA SER A 12 -65.32 24.41 30.94
C SER A 12 -63.94 23.74 30.91
N ARG A 13 -63.42 23.48 32.12
CA ARG A 13 -62.21 22.69 32.35
C ARG A 13 -62.57 21.20 32.28
N SER A 14 -62.09 20.51 31.26
CA SER A 14 -62.08 19.05 31.23
C SER A 14 -60.63 18.58 31.27
N ALA A 15 -60.19 18.17 32.46
CA ALA A 15 -58.90 17.52 32.68
C ALA A 15 -59.06 16.03 32.38
N MET A 16 -58.47 15.57 31.28
CA MET A 16 -58.31 14.14 31.00
C MET A 16 -56.84 13.78 31.21
N ALA A 17 -56.54 13.18 32.36
CA ALA A 17 -55.22 12.65 32.66
C ALA A 17 -55.05 11.31 31.91
N LEU A 18 -54.31 11.34 30.80
CA LEU A 18 -53.82 10.13 30.15
C LEU A 18 -52.57 9.64 30.89
N ARG A 19 -52.70 8.52 31.62
CA ARG A 19 -51.57 7.75 32.13
C ARG A 19 -50.95 6.96 30.99
N THR A 20 -49.80 7.38 30.50
CA THR A 20 -48.95 6.57 29.62
C THR A 20 -48.06 5.64 30.45
N PRO A 21 -47.95 4.34 30.09
CA PRO A 21 -46.98 3.46 30.73
C PRO A 21 -45.57 3.85 30.27
N ALA A 22 -44.68 4.14 31.22
CA ALA A 22 -43.26 4.29 30.96
C ALA A 22 -42.67 2.92 30.60
N ALA A 23 -42.58 2.62 29.31
CA ALA A 23 -41.76 1.53 28.82
C ALA A 23 -40.30 1.91 29.07
N MET A 24 -39.62 1.16 29.95
CA MET A 24 -38.17 1.26 30.13
C MET A 24 -37.51 0.80 28.82
N THR A 25 -37.14 1.74 27.97
CA THR A 25 -36.32 1.43 26.80
C THR A 25 -34.90 1.20 27.29
N SER A 26 -34.44 -0.05 27.19
CA SER A 26 -33.02 -0.38 27.30
C SER A 26 -32.26 0.47 26.27
N SER A 27 -31.48 1.43 26.76
CA SER A 27 -30.58 2.23 25.93
C SER A 27 -29.42 1.35 25.50
N VAL A 28 -29.63 0.56 24.46
CA VAL A 28 -28.54 -0.04 23.68
C VAL A 28 -27.81 1.13 23.04
N ARG A 29 -26.53 1.34 23.38
CA ARG A 29 -25.67 2.33 22.72
C ARG A 29 -25.68 2.05 21.22
N GLN A 30 -26.46 2.82 20.48
CA GLN A 30 -26.43 2.82 19.03
C GLN A 30 -25.14 3.51 18.60
N PHE A 31 -24.22 2.77 18.01
CA PHE A 31 -23.09 3.37 17.32
C PHE A 31 -23.63 4.22 16.17
N SER A 32 -23.30 5.51 16.17
CA SER A 32 -23.68 6.44 15.10
C SER A 32 -22.85 6.15 13.86
N SER A 33 -23.15 5.09 13.12
CA SER A 33 -22.65 4.93 11.75
C SER A 33 -23.59 5.69 10.81
N SER A 34 -23.09 6.76 10.20
CA SER A 34 -23.77 7.41 9.09
C SER A 34 -23.82 6.41 7.92
N ARG A 35 -25.01 6.19 7.35
CA ARG A 35 -25.21 5.30 6.20
C ARG A 35 -24.54 5.91 4.97
N LEU A 36 -23.30 5.50 4.70
CA LEU A 36 -22.63 5.75 3.43
C LEU A 36 -23.06 4.68 2.42
N SER A 37 -23.18 5.11 1.16
CA SER A 37 -23.61 4.35 0.00
C SER A 37 -23.09 2.91 -0.03
N MET A 38 -23.99 1.97 -0.25
CA MET A 38 -23.75 0.53 -0.43
C MET A 38 -22.79 0.29 -1.60
N ALA A 39 -21.48 0.28 -1.34
CA ALA A 39 -20.51 -0.25 -2.28
C ALA A 39 -20.54 -1.77 -2.14
N GLN A 40 -21.11 -2.44 -3.17
CA GLN A 40 -20.99 -3.88 -3.45
C GLN A 40 -20.84 -4.77 -2.21
N GLN A 41 -21.97 -5.15 -1.60
CA GLN A 41 -22.01 -6.12 -0.50
C GLN A 41 -21.33 -7.41 -0.94
N SER A 42 -20.06 -7.54 -0.57
CA SER A 42 -19.41 -8.84 -0.46
C SER A 42 -20.13 -9.58 0.68
N GLU A 43 -20.21 -10.90 0.59
CA GLU A 43 -20.76 -11.69 1.70
C GLU A 43 -20.00 -11.34 2.98
N LYS A 44 -20.73 -10.99 4.04
CA LYS A 44 -20.15 -10.65 5.34
C LYS A 44 -19.23 -11.78 5.78
N ASP A 45 -17.98 -11.47 6.11
CA ASP A 45 -17.01 -12.47 6.55
C ASP A 45 -17.61 -13.33 7.68
N PRO A 46 -17.73 -14.66 7.51
CA PRO A 46 -18.23 -15.55 8.54
C PRO A 46 -17.49 -15.45 9.88
N GLN A 47 -16.21 -15.05 9.88
CA GLN A 47 -15.41 -14.89 11.09
C GLN A 47 -15.72 -13.60 11.86
N LEU A 48 -16.40 -12.64 11.23
CA LEU A 48 -16.68 -11.32 11.79
C LEU A 48 -17.75 -11.34 12.90
N GLY A 49 -18.59 -12.37 12.92
CA GLY A 49 -19.65 -12.53 13.92
C GLY A 49 -20.60 -11.33 13.96
N ASP A 50 -20.75 -10.69 15.12
CA ASP A 50 -21.60 -9.49 15.32
C ASP A 50 -20.88 -8.16 15.08
N TYR A 51 -19.57 -8.17 14.75
CA TYR A 51 -18.84 -6.95 14.46
C TYR A 51 -19.39 -6.30 13.17
N PRO A 52 -19.46 -4.96 13.10
CA PRO A 52 -19.88 -4.28 11.88
C PRO A 52 -18.90 -4.52 10.74
N ASP A 53 -19.41 -4.65 9.53
CA ASP A 53 -18.61 -4.77 8.31
C ASP A 53 -18.28 -3.35 7.81
N LEU A 54 -17.03 -2.93 7.98
CA LEU A 54 -16.55 -1.62 7.57
C LEU A 54 -15.90 -1.68 6.17
N PRO A 55 -15.94 -0.58 5.40
CA PRO A 55 -15.29 -0.55 4.10
C PRO A 55 -13.76 -0.62 4.24
N PHE A 56 -13.13 -1.48 3.42
CA PHE A 56 -11.68 -1.67 3.33
C PHE A 56 -10.97 -0.47 2.73
N VAL A 57 -10.80 0.57 3.54
CA VAL A 57 -10.18 1.85 3.18
C VAL A 57 -9.17 2.24 4.25
N SER A 58 -7.90 2.44 3.84
CA SER A 58 -6.84 2.84 4.76
C SER A 58 -7.08 4.26 5.31
N ASN A 59 -6.77 4.45 6.58
CA ASN A 59 -6.78 5.75 7.25
C ASN A 59 -5.81 6.75 6.59
N GLN A 60 -4.78 6.26 5.87
CA GLN A 60 -3.86 7.11 5.11
C GLN A 60 -4.58 7.98 4.06
N THR A 61 -5.65 7.46 3.44
CA THR A 61 -6.44 8.18 2.43
C THR A 61 -7.23 9.36 3.00
N ARG A 62 -7.43 9.39 4.33
CA ARG A 62 -8.11 10.50 4.99
C ARG A 62 -7.29 11.78 4.88
N LYS A 63 -7.99 12.88 4.62
CA LYS A 63 -7.37 14.21 4.64
C LYS A 63 -6.84 14.54 6.03
N TYR A 64 -5.61 15.04 6.09
CA TYR A 64 -5.05 15.54 7.33
C TYR A 64 -5.89 16.70 7.89
N SER A 65 -6.20 16.65 9.18
CA SER A 65 -6.95 17.67 9.89
C SER A 65 -6.52 17.70 11.36
N PRO A 66 -6.23 18.87 11.94
CA PRO A 66 -5.90 18.97 13.37
C PRO A 66 -7.12 18.75 14.28
N LYS A 67 -8.33 18.57 13.70
CA LYS A 67 -9.58 18.32 14.44
C LYS A 67 -9.80 16.84 14.77
N TRP A 68 -9.01 15.94 14.20
CA TRP A 68 -9.04 14.54 14.62
C TRP A 68 -8.69 14.47 16.10
N TRP A 69 -9.35 13.56 16.82
CA TRP A 69 -9.01 13.32 18.22
C TRP A 69 -7.57 12.82 18.34
N ASP A 70 -7.16 11.93 17.43
CA ASP A 70 -5.77 11.57 17.20
C ASP A 70 -5.36 12.02 15.78
N PRO A 71 -4.61 13.13 15.65
CA PRO A 71 -4.11 13.61 14.36
C PRO A 71 -3.10 12.67 13.68
N GLN A 72 -2.37 11.84 14.44
CA GLN A 72 -1.37 10.92 13.87
C GLN A 72 -2.06 9.76 13.16
N GLU A 73 -3.03 9.14 13.83
CA GLU A 73 -3.84 8.04 13.27
C GLU A 73 -4.98 8.52 12.36
N LYS A 74 -5.23 9.84 12.29
CA LYS A 74 -6.36 10.45 11.57
C LYS A 74 -7.72 9.86 12.00
N ARG A 75 -7.89 9.68 13.31
CA ARG A 75 -9.05 8.97 13.91
C ARG A 75 -9.80 9.81 14.95
N ASN A 76 -11.10 9.59 15.07
CA ASN A 76 -11.94 10.19 16.12
C ASN A 76 -12.13 9.24 17.30
N PHE A 77 -12.34 9.80 18.50
CA PHE A 77 -12.66 9.01 19.69
C PHE A 77 -14.03 8.34 19.55
N GLY A 78 -14.11 7.05 19.86
CA GLY A 78 -15.35 6.27 19.78
C GLY A 78 -15.74 5.81 18.37
N GLU A 79 -14.91 6.09 17.36
CA GLU A 79 -15.02 5.49 16.04
C GLU A 79 -14.74 3.98 16.13
N THR A 80 -15.54 3.17 15.44
CA THR A 80 -15.33 1.72 15.37
C THR A 80 -14.17 1.43 14.42
N PRO A 81 -13.08 0.77 14.86
CA PRO A 81 -12.00 0.39 13.97
C PRO A 81 -12.44 -0.67 12.97
N HIS A 82 -11.74 -0.79 11.84
CA HIS A 82 -11.95 -1.91 10.94
C HIS A 82 -11.44 -3.21 11.60
N GLU A 83 -11.98 -4.38 11.27
CA GLU A 83 -11.45 -5.65 11.79
C GLU A 83 -9.97 -5.88 11.42
N GLN A 84 -9.51 -5.31 10.31
CA GLN A 84 -8.10 -5.31 9.87
C GLN A 84 -7.45 -3.93 10.03
N ASP A 85 -7.67 -3.26 11.17
CA ASP A 85 -7.13 -1.91 11.45
C ASP A 85 -5.60 -1.84 11.34
N ASP A 86 -4.88 -2.91 11.67
CA ASP A 86 -3.40 -2.96 11.57
C ASP A 86 -2.93 -2.70 10.12
N VAL A 87 -3.54 -3.37 9.14
CA VAL A 87 -3.23 -3.25 7.70
C VAL A 87 -3.73 -1.93 7.12
N LEU A 88 -4.78 -1.35 7.72
CA LEU A 88 -5.41 -0.11 7.25
C LEU A 88 -4.96 1.12 8.05
N SER A 89 -4.06 0.95 9.01
CA SER A 89 -3.51 2.00 9.84
C SER A 89 -2.68 2.99 9.03
N VAL A 90 -2.37 4.13 9.65
CA VAL A 90 -1.44 5.10 9.05
C VAL A 90 0.00 4.54 9.02
N TRP A 91 0.32 3.58 9.87
CA TRP A 91 1.62 2.93 9.97
C TRP A 91 1.81 1.73 9.05
N ALA A 92 0.74 1.28 8.40
CA ALA A 92 0.79 0.24 7.40
C ALA A 92 1.58 0.69 6.15
N PRO A 93 1.90 -0.24 5.22
CA PRO A 93 2.45 0.12 3.92
C PRO A 93 1.63 1.22 3.22
N ASP A 94 2.32 2.12 2.52
CA ASP A 94 1.71 3.30 1.94
C ASP A 94 0.73 2.96 0.80
N VAL A 95 -0.40 3.67 0.74
CA VAL A 95 -1.39 3.50 -0.32
C VAL A 95 -1.06 4.39 -1.51
N HIS A 96 -0.72 3.76 -2.63
CA HIS A 96 -0.39 4.48 -3.86
C HIS A 96 -1.61 4.69 -4.76
N ALA A 97 -1.68 5.85 -5.41
CA ALA A 97 -2.75 6.19 -6.35
C ALA A 97 -2.65 5.41 -7.68
N VAL A 98 -1.48 4.89 -8.01
CA VAL A 98 -1.23 4.15 -9.26
C VAL A 98 -1.59 2.67 -9.04
N PRO A 99 -2.39 2.06 -9.94
CA PRO A 99 -2.71 0.65 -9.82
C PRO A 99 -1.45 -0.22 -9.95
N ALA A 100 -1.32 -1.22 -9.08
CA ALA A 100 -0.13 -2.07 -8.97
C ALA A 100 0.29 -2.70 -10.30
N ALA A 101 -0.67 -3.16 -11.12
CA ALA A 101 -0.39 -3.74 -12.43
C ALA A 101 0.28 -2.74 -13.40
N SER A 102 -0.13 -1.48 -13.36
CA SER A 102 0.47 -0.43 -14.19
C SER A 102 1.88 -0.11 -13.72
N ALA A 103 2.08 0.04 -12.41
CA ALA A 103 3.40 0.31 -11.83
C ALA A 103 4.38 -0.82 -12.15
N LEU A 104 3.98 -2.08 -11.97
CA LEU A 104 4.80 -3.24 -12.29
C LEU A 104 5.14 -3.31 -13.77
N ARG A 105 4.16 -3.07 -14.65
CA ARG A 105 4.40 -3.06 -16.10
C ARG A 105 5.43 -2.00 -16.49
N GLN A 106 5.28 -0.78 -15.99
CA GLN A 106 6.22 0.32 -16.28
C GLN A 106 7.62 0.01 -15.77
N PHE A 107 7.73 -0.57 -14.58
CA PHE A 107 9.01 -0.99 -13.99
C PHE A 107 9.70 -2.06 -14.83
N LEU A 108 8.97 -3.10 -15.22
CA LEU A 108 9.51 -4.18 -16.06
C LEU A 108 9.92 -3.69 -17.45
N VAL A 109 9.15 -2.79 -18.05
CA VAL A 109 9.51 -2.18 -19.33
C VAL A 109 10.80 -1.37 -19.20
N ALA A 110 10.93 -0.55 -18.15
CA ALA A 110 12.13 0.25 -17.92
C ALA A 110 13.38 -0.62 -17.77
N ILE A 111 13.32 -1.65 -16.92
CA ILE A 111 14.42 -2.60 -16.75
C ILE A 111 14.69 -3.36 -18.04
N GLY A 112 13.65 -3.82 -18.73
CA GLY A 112 13.76 -4.56 -19.98
C GLY A 112 14.49 -3.76 -21.06
N VAL A 113 14.20 -2.46 -21.19
CA VAL A 113 14.88 -1.57 -22.15
C VAL A 113 16.36 -1.44 -21.79
N VAL A 114 16.69 -1.24 -20.52
CA VAL A 114 18.09 -1.09 -20.08
C VAL A 114 18.88 -2.39 -20.32
N VAL A 115 18.31 -3.53 -19.95
CA VAL A 115 18.96 -4.84 -20.14
C VAL A 115 19.11 -5.16 -21.62
N LEU A 116 18.07 -4.96 -22.42
CA LEU A 116 18.11 -5.19 -23.87
C LEU A 116 19.13 -4.29 -24.56
N PHE A 117 19.19 -3.01 -24.18
CA PHE A 117 20.20 -2.10 -24.70
C PHE A 117 21.61 -2.53 -24.29
N GLY A 118 21.83 -2.84 -23.01
CA GLY A 118 23.11 -3.31 -22.50
C GLY A 118 23.57 -4.60 -23.17
N SER A 119 22.69 -5.58 -23.35
CA SER A 119 23.00 -6.84 -24.02
C SER A 119 23.31 -6.61 -25.50
N THR A 120 22.55 -5.76 -26.18
CA THR A 120 22.77 -5.45 -27.60
C THR A 120 24.12 -4.77 -27.80
N VAL A 121 24.47 -3.81 -26.95
CA VAL A 121 25.78 -3.16 -26.98
C VAL A 121 26.90 -4.17 -26.69
N TYR A 122 26.71 -5.05 -25.70
CA TYR A 122 27.70 -6.07 -25.38
C TYR A 122 27.98 -6.99 -26.57
N TYR A 123 26.94 -7.53 -27.22
CA TYR A 123 27.11 -8.38 -28.41
C TYR A 123 27.63 -7.63 -29.64
N ALA A 124 27.35 -6.33 -29.77
CA ALA A 124 27.84 -5.51 -30.87
C ALA A 124 29.25 -4.94 -30.62
N THR A 125 29.82 -5.12 -29.42
CA THR A 125 31.14 -4.58 -29.10
C THR A 125 32.20 -5.45 -29.77
N PRO A 126 33.09 -4.87 -30.60
CA PRO A 126 34.16 -5.64 -31.20
C PRO A 126 35.17 -6.10 -30.16
N GLU A 127 35.82 -7.23 -30.46
CA GLU A 127 37.02 -7.71 -29.78
C GLU A 127 38.03 -6.58 -29.59
N ARG A 128 38.66 -6.54 -28.41
CA ARG A 128 39.62 -5.48 -28.10
C ARG A 128 40.84 -5.66 -29.02
N PRO A 129 41.24 -4.64 -29.80
CA PRO A 129 42.35 -4.78 -30.75
C PRO A 129 43.73 -4.87 -30.08
N ALA A 130 43.79 -4.88 -28.75
CA ALA A 130 45.01 -4.95 -27.98
C ALA A 130 44.99 -6.22 -27.13
N LEU A 131 46.07 -6.99 -27.22
CA LEU A 131 46.30 -8.15 -26.37
C LEU A 131 46.19 -7.77 -24.89
N PRO A 132 45.61 -8.62 -24.03
CA PRO A 132 45.58 -8.38 -22.61
C PRO A 132 47.02 -8.27 -22.08
N ARG A 133 47.20 -7.46 -21.03
CA ARG A 133 48.52 -7.27 -20.44
C ARG A 133 48.98 -8.55 -19.75
N THR A 134 50.02 -9.16 -20.28
CA THR A 134 50.70 -10.30 -19.68
C THR A 134 51.84 -9.84 -18.77
N TYR A 135 52.22 -10.72 -17.85
CA TYR A 135 53.24 -10.44 -16.86
C TYR A 135 54.24 -11.59 -16.72
N PRO A 136 55.54 -11.28 -16.54
CA PRO A 136 56.60 -12.27 -16.40
C PRO A 136 56.53 -12.97 -15.02
N ARG A 137 57.25 -14.09 -14.87
CA ARG A 137 57.31 -14.88 -13.62
C ARG A 137 55.94 -15.41 -13.19
N ASP A 138 55.28 -16.12 -14.11
CA ASP A 138 53.98 -16.77 -13.88
C ASP A 138 52.93 -15.80 -13.30
N GLY A 139 52.74 -14.65 -13.97
CA GLY A 139 51.70 -13.71 -13.56
C GLY A 139 52.01 -12.91 -12.29
N LEU A 140 53.27 -12.78 -11.87
CA LEU A 140 53.65 -12.15 -10.60
C LEU A 140 53.00 -12.83 -9.37
N GLY A 141 52.68 -14.13 -9.45
CA GLY A 141 52.03 -14.84 -8.35
C GLY A 141 52.76 -14.73 -7.00
N SER A 142 54.10 -14.71 -6.99
CA SER A 142 54.88 -14.53 -5.75
C SER A 142 54.75 -13.12 -5.14
N GLU A 143 54.56 -12.10 -5.97
CA GLU A 143 54.48 -10.70 -5.54
C GLU A 143 53.05 -10.29 -5.14
N LEU A 144 52.04 -10.94 -5.72
CA LEU A 144 50.62 -10.63 -5.53
C LEU A 144 49.95 -11.46 -4.40
N GLY A 145 50.71 -12.30 -3.69
CA GLY A 145 50.20 -13.07 -2.56
C GLY A 145 49.75 -14.49 -2.88
N GLY A 146 50.27 -15.08 -3.95
CA GLY A 146 50.10 -16.49 -4.32
C GLY A 146 49.43 -16.69 -5.68
N ALA A 147 49.41 -17.94 -6.15
CA ALA A 147 48.86 -18.32 -7.46
C ALA A 147 47.38 -17.91 -7.66
N GLN A 148 46.60 -17.84 -6.58
CA GLN A 148 45.19 -17.42 -6.59
C GLN A 148 44.95 -15.95 -7.00
N VAL A 149 45.97 -15.10 -6.93
CA VAL A 149 45.90 -13.67 -7.29
C VAL A 149 46.86 -13.35 -8.45
N ALA A 150 47.43 -14.38 -9.09
CA ALA A 150 48.35 -14.19 -10.19
C ALA A 150 47.63 -13.52 -11.38
N ALA A 151 48.31 -12.57 -12.00
CA ALA A 151 47.87 -11.95 -13.24
C ALA A 151 48.09 -12.91 -14.43
N ALA A 152 47.61 -12.53 -15.62
CA ALA A 152 47.81 -13.35 -16.82
C ALA A 152 49.30 -13.56 -17.12
N LYS A 153 49.72 -14.82 -17.29
CA LYS A 153 51.10 -15.20 -17.66
C LYS A 153 51.37 -14.90 -19.14
N GLU A 154 52.62 -14.64 -19.47
CA GLU A 154 53.08 -14.61 -20.87
C GLU A 154 52.78 -15.96 -21.56
N GLY A 155 52.17 -15.92 -22.75
CA GLY A 155 51.78 -17.10 -23.53
C GLY A 155 50.44 -17.76 -23.15
N SER A 156 49.72 -17.26 -22.14
CA SER A 156 48.36 -17.77 -21.81
C SER A 156 47.38 -17.62 -22.98
N PHE A 157 47.40 -16.48 -23.66
CA PHE A 157 46.48 -16.19 -24.75
C PHE A 157 46.60 -17.15 -25.94
N SER A 158 47.81 -17.59 -26.30
CA SER A 158 48.00 -18.56 -27.38
C SER A 158 47.56 -19.96 -26.98
N ALA A 159 47.77 -20.35 -25.72
CA ALA A 159 47.34 -21.66 -25.23
C ALA A 159 45.81 -21.78 -25.15
N GLU A 160 45.10 -20.73 -24.72
CA GLU A 160 43.62 -20.73 -24.72
C GLU A 160 43.04 -20.78 -26.14
N GLN A 161 43.69 -20.12 -27.10
CA GLN A 161 43.26 -20.16 -28.51
C GLN A 161 43.51 -21.52 -29.16
N ASP A 162 44.64 -22.17 -28.84
CA ASP A 162 44.95 -23.52 -29.32
C ASP A 162 44.01 -24.59 -28.68
N GLU A 163 43.60 -24.42 -27.43
CA GLU A 163 42.63 -25.30 -26.74
C GLU A 163 41.19 -25.15 -27.29
N GLU A 164 40.76 -23.92 -27.63
CA GLU A 164 39.45 -23.69 -28.26
C GLU A 164 39.37 -24.26 -29.69
N GLU A 165 40.44 -24.21 -30.48
CA GLU A 165 40.47 -24.80 -31.83
C GLU A 165 40.47 -26.34 -31.82
N GLU A 166 41.01 -26.98 -30.78
CA GLU A 166 41.08 -28.45 -30.66
C GLU A 166 39.74 -29.07 -30.21
N ASP A 167 38.90 -28.33 -29.47
CA ASP A 167 37.57 -28.77 -29.03
C ASP A 167 36.48 -28.64 -30.11
N ASP A 168 36.73 -27.87 -31.18
CA ASP A 168 35.80 -27.64 -32.30
C ASP A 168 36.03 -28.60 -33.52
N GLU A 169 37.03 -29.50 -33.48
CA GLU A 169 37.28 -30.58 -34.48
C GLU A 169 36.63 -31.93 -34.12
#